data_AF-A0A1B3BB05-F1
#
_entry.id   AF-A0A1B3BB05-F1
#
_cell.length_a   1.000
_cell.length_b   1.000
_cell.length_c   1.000
_cell.angle_alpha   90.00
_cell.angle_beta   90.00
_cell.angle_gamma   90.00
#
_symmetry.space_group_name_H-M   'P 1'
#
loop_
_entity.id
_entity.type
_entity.pdbx_description
1 polymer ?
#
loop_
_entity_poly.entity_id
_entity_poly.type
_entity_poly.pdbx_seq_one_letter_code
_entity_poly.pdbx_strand_id
1 'polypeptide(L)'
;MTVIRIILSISCFIILAGCSDTFLRAMDEFNAGMGGQRTCTREAPYETDSYKGYSYKTGGLCNIWQGQIINRSNYTVRCTNTIGGRRANTIIASPRQTTELKQIGHMSGGSLNYTCNNWARSAYVWKKYPKRNYQIILKMSSGKQYMTIRNTANSNKRCYLKNSNKQILVEGRVNSGQMLQWVPTPNNNFYSNCV
;
A
#
# COMPACT_ATOMS: atom_id res chain seq x y z
N MET A 1 -21.54 -25.15 -48.92
CA MET A 1 -20.17 -24.80 -48.46
C MET A 1 -20.20 -23.64 -47.46
N THR A 2 -21.15 -23.64 -46.54
CA THR A 2 -21.51 -22.47 -45.70
C THR A 2 -21.54 -22.81 -44.20
N VAL A 3 -21.67 -24.09 -43.84
CA VAL A 3 -21.72 -24.56 -42.45
C VAL A 3 -20.32 -24.58 -41.79
N ILE A 4 -19.27 -24.88 -42.57
CA ILE A 4 -17.89 -24.96 -42.08
C ILE A 4 -17.35 -23.59 -41.64
N ARG A 5 -17.79 -22.49 -42.26
CA ARG A 5 -17.35 -21.13 -41.89
C ARG A 5 -17.97 -20.60 -40.59
N ILE A 6 -19.14 -21.11 -40.20
CA ILE A 6 -19.83 -20.71 -38.96
C ILE A 6 -19.18 -21.38 -37.74
N ILE A 7 -18.72 -22.62 -37.87
CA ILE A 7 -18.05 -23.35 -36.78
C ILE A 7 -16.67 -22.74 -36.47
N LEU A 8 -15.92 -22.33 -37.50
CA LEU A 8 -14.62 -21.66 -37.33
C LEU A 8 -14.72 -20.26 -36.71
N SER A 9 -15.83 -19.55 -36.91
CA SER A 9 -16.05 -18.22 -36.33
C SER A 9 -16.53 -18.26 -34.88
N ILE A 10 -17.28 -19.29 -34.48
CA ILE A 10 -17.65 -19.52 -33.07
C ILE A 10 -16.43 -19.95 -32.23
N SER A 11 -15.53 -20.74 -32.82
CA SER A 11 -14.29 -21.20 -32.17
C SER A 11 -13.32 -20.06 -31.84
N CYS A 12 -13.35 -18.97 -32.61
CA CYS A 12 -12.46 -17.81 -32.42
C CYS A 12 -12.98 -16.83 -31.36
N PHE A 13 -14.29 -16.79 -31.13
CA PHE A 13 -14.90 -15.90 -30.12
C PHE A 13 -14.71 -16.39 -28.68
N ILE A 14 -14.51 -17.69 -28.46
CA ILE A 14 -14.30 -18.26 -27.12
C ILE A 14 -12.88 -17.95 -26.57
N ILE A 15 -11.93 -17.62 -27.46
CA ILE A 15 -10.53 -17.37 -27.08
C ILE A 15 -10.32 -15.92 -26.58
N LEU A 16 -11.26 -15.00 -26.85
CA LEU A 16 -11.14 -13.57 -26.50
C LEU A 16 -11.90 -13.16 -25.23
N ALA A 17 -12.72 -14.04 -24.66
CA ALA A 17 -13.33 -13.82 -23.35
C ALA A 17 -12.45 -14.47 -22.28
N GLY A 18 -11.80 -13.65 -21.45
CA GLY A 18 -10.95 -14.10 -20.35
C GLY A 18 -11.68 -15.05 -19.41
N CYS A 19 -11.46 -16.34 -19.62
CA CYS A 19 -12.01 -17.44 -18.82
C CYS A 19 -10.88 -18.23 -18.14
N SER A 20 -9.83 -17.56 -17.64
CA SER A 20 -8.71 -18.27 -16.99
C SER A 20 -9.18 -19.01 -15.74
N ASP A 21 -10.07 -18.43 -14.95
CA ASP A 21 -10.45 -18.99 -13.65
C ASP A 21 -11.56 -20.03 -13.77
N THR A 22 -12.48 -19.87 -14.72
CA THR A 22 -13.53 -20.85 -15.03
C THR A 22 -12.98 -22.08 -15.74
N PHE A 23 -11.99 -21.90 -16.63
CA PHE A 23 -11.31 -23.02 -17.29
C PHE A 23 -10.47 -23.84 -16.32
N LEU A 24 -9.71 -23.19 -15.43
CA LEU A 24 -8.93 -23.91 -14.40
C LEU A 24 -9.83 -24.67 -13.42
N ARG A 25 -11.00 -24.10 -13.06
CA ARG A 25 -12.02 -24.80 -12.28
C ARG A 25 -12.57 -26.02 -13.01
N ALA A 26 -12.91 -25.90 -14.30
CA ALA A 26 -13.41 -27.03 -15.10
C ALA A 26 -12.37 -28.15 -15.24
N MET A 27 -11.08 -27.81 -15.39
CA MET A 27 -9.98 -28.76 -15.42
C MET A 27 -9.81 -29.53 -14.10
N ASP A 28 -9.91 -28.86 -12.95
CA ASP A 28 -9.80 -29.50 -11.63
C ASP A 28 -11.02 -30.41 -11.34
N GLU A 29 -12.21 -30.04 -11.81
CA GLU A 29 -13.40 -30.90 -11.76
C GLU A 29 -13.28 -32.14 -12.64
N PHE A 30 -12.69 -32.00 -13.84
CA PHE A 30 -12.43 -33.13 -14.73
C PHE A 30 -11.42 -34.13 -14.13
N ASN A 31 -10.34 -33.63 -13.53
CA ASN A 31 -9.32 -34.46 -12.88
C ASN A 31 -9.87 -35.22 -11.65
N ALA A 32 -10.84 -34.64 -10.94
CA ALA A 32 -11.53 -35.29 -9.83
C ALA A 32 -12.42 -36.47 -10.25
N GLY A 33 -13.01 -36.39 -11.45
CA GLY A 33 -13.88 -37.44 -11.99
C GLY A 33 -13.14 -38.72 -12.41
N MET A 34 -11.82 -38.66 -12.59
CA MET A 34 -10.98 -39.80 -13.02
C MET A 34 -10.22 -40.48 -11.87
N GLY A 35 -10.69 -40.34 -10.62
CA GLY A 35 -10.06 -40.96 -9.44
C GLY A 35 -8.89 -40.18 -8.85
N GLY A 36 -8.63 -38.97 -9.33
CA GLY A 36 -7.71 -38.01 -8.71
C GLY A 36 -8.37 -37.29 -7.53
N GLN A 37 -7.62 -37.07 -6.45
CA GLN A 37 -8.09 -36.24 -5.34
C GLN A 37 -8.16 -34.78 -5.83
N ARG A 38 -9.28 -34.07 -5.61
CA ARG A 38 -9.43 -32.65 -5.98
C ARG A 38 -8.23 -31.85 -5.46
N THR A 39 -7.49 -31.20 -6.35
CA THR A 39 -6.34 -30.37 -5.97
C THR A 39 -6.83 -29.12 -5.23
N CYS A 40 -7.97 -28.55 -5.62
CA CYS A 40 -8.63 -27.45 -4.92
C CYS A 40 -9.76 -27.97 -4.02
N THR A 41 -9.57 -27.84 -2.70
CA THR A 41 -10.55 -28.33 -1.70
C THR A 41 -11.25 -27.19 -0.95
N ARG A 42 -10.65 -26.00 -0.94
CA ARG A 42 -11.15 -24.84 -0.19
C ARG A 42 -11.14 -23.58 -1.05
N GLU A 43 -12.23 -22.83 -0.93
CA GLU A 43 -12.37 -21.48 -1.47
C GLU A 43 -13.07 -20.62 -0.40
N ALA A 44 -12.88 -19.31 -0.48
CA ALA A 44 -13.59 -18.35 0.37
C ALA A 44 -14.02 -17.16 -0.49
N PRO A 45 -15.28 -16.69 -0.34
CA PRO A 45 -15.75 -15.53 -1.07
C PRO A 45 -14.88 -14.31 -0.77
N TYR A 46 -14.82 -13.39 -1.72
CA TYR A 46 -14.10 -12.15 -1.51
C TYR A 46 -14.90 -11.19 -0.63
N GLU A 47 -14.28 -10.73 0.44
CA GLU A 47 -14.77 -9.67 1.30
C GLU A 47 -13.92 -8.41 1.08
N THR A 48 -14.50 -7.23 1.28
CA THR A 48 -13.79 -5.95 1.10
C THR A 48 -14.07 -5.01 2.25
N ASP A 49 -13.02 -4.71 3.00
CA ASP A 49 -13.06 -3.69 4.04
C ASP A 49 -12.62 -2.35 3.46
N SER A 50 -13.43 -1.32 3.71
CA SER A 50 -13.18 0.05 3.24
C SER A 50 -12.72 0.95 4.38
N TYR A 51 -11.62 1.64 4.15
CA TYR A 51 -11.04 2.61 5.08
C TYR A 51 -10.98 3.99 4.42
N LYS A 52 -10.62 5.01 5.22
CA LYS A 52 -10.42 6.37 4.69
C LYS A 52 -9.24 6.41 3.72
N GLY A 53 -9.56 6.36 2.42
CA GLY A 53 -8.59 6.51 1.33
C GLY A 53 -7.99 5.20 0.81
N TYR A 54 -8.40 4.03 1.30
CA TYR A 54 -8.01 2.75 0.71
C TYR A 54 -9.04 1.67 1.04
N SER A 55 -9.04 0.58 0.28
CA SER A 55 -9.79 -0.64 0.60
C SER A 55 -8.88 -1.85 0.56
N TYR A 56 -9.19 -2.85 1.36
CA TYR A 56 -8.50 -4.13 1.36
C TYR A 56 -9.50 -5.25 1.09
N LYS A 57 -9.27 -5.96 -0.02
CA LYS A 57 -10.09 -7.08 -0.47
C LYS A 57 -9.34 -8.37 -0.18
N THR A 58 -9.98 -9.34 0.45
CA THR A 58 -9.40 -10.66 0.78
C THR A 58 -10.35 -11.77 0.40
N GLY A 59 -9.82 -12.91 -0.02
CA GLY A 59 -10.61 -14.10 -0.37
C GLY A 59 -9.72 -15.32 -0.50
N GLY A 60 -10.30 -16.46 -0.83
CA GLY A 60 -9.59 -17.73 -0.95
C GLY A 60 -9.86 -18.38 -2.29
N LEU A 61 -8.80 -18.69 -3.04
CA LEU A 61 -8.90 -19.44 -4.30
C LEU A 61 -7.97 -20.66 -4.23
N CYS A 62 -8.51 -21.84 -4.51
CA CYS A 62 -7.78 -23.10 -4.55
C CYS A 62 -6.81 -23.31 -3.37
N ASN A 63 -7.34 -23.37 -2.14
CA ASN A 63 -6.59 -23.55 -0.88
C ASN A 63 -5.61 -22.43 -0.52
N ILE A 64 -5.58 -21.32 -1.26
CA ILE A 64 -4.68 -20.19 -1.02
C ILE A 64 -5.48 -18.94 -0.66
N TRP A 65 -5.09 -18.29 0.44
CA TRP A 65 -5.55 -16.95 0.77
C TRP A 65 -4.93 -15.92 -0.16
N GLN A 66 -5.73 -14.99 -0.66
CA GLN A 66 -5.35 -13.92 -1.59
C GLN A 66 -5.81 -12.57 -1.04
N GLY A 67 -5.14 -11.49 -1.47
CA GLY A 67 -5.51 -10.14 -1.05
C GLY A 67 -5.13 -9.06 -2.05
N GLN A 68 -5.84 -7.93 -1.99
CA GLN A 68 -5.62 -6.77 -2.83
C GLN A 68 -5.84 -5.50 -2.03
N ILE A 69 -4.87 -4.60 -2.03
CA ILE A 69 -5.06 -3.22 -1.57
C ILE A 69 -5.36 -2.34 -2.78
N ILE A 70 -6.46 -1.60 -2.73
CA ILE A 70 -6.72 -0.47 -3.64
C ILE A 70 -6.47 0.81 -2.85
N ASN A 71 -5.33 1.47 -3.08
CA ASN A 71 -4.95 2.66 -2.33
C ASN A 71 -5.26 3.93 -3.12
N ARG A 72 -6.23 4.71 -2.65
CA ARG A 72 -6.61 6.02 -3.22
C ARG A 72 -6.01 7.19 -2.44
N SER A 73 -5.22 6.90 -1.41
CA SER A 73 -4.64 7.89 -0.52
C SER A 73 -3.27 8.36 -1.01
N ASN A 74 -2.77 9.41 -0.37
CA ASN A 74 -1.40 9.89 -0.56
C ASN A 74 -0.39 9.18 0.38
N TYR A 75 -0.83 8.14 1.08
CA TYR A 75 -0.02 7.34 1.99
C TYR A 75 0.29 5.99 1.35
N THR A 76 1.44 5.39 1.64
CA THR A 76 1.68 3.95 1.48
C THR A 76 0.86 3.22 2.53
N VAL A 77 0.07 2.25 2.10
CA VAL A 77 -0.72 1.37 2.99
C VAL A 77 0.03 0.06 3.16
N ARG A 78 0.12 -0.42 4.41
CA ARG A 78 0.71 -1.72 4.75
C ARG A 78 -0.33 -2.54 5.48
N CYS A 79 -0.72 -3.67 4.90
CA CYS A 79 -1.57 -4.66 5.54
C CYS A 79 -0.72 -5.90 5.91
N THR A 80 -0.65 -6.20 7.20
CA THR A 80 0.02 -7.41 7.70
C THR A 80 -1.05 -8.47 7.89
N ASN A 81 -0.91 -9.61 7.20
CA ASN A 81 -1.84 -10.71 7.33
C ASN A 81 -1.38 -11.71 8.39
N THR A 82 -2.34 -12.39 8.99
CA THR A 82 -2.14 -13.50 9.92
C THR A 82 -3.08 -14.64 9.57
N ILE A 83 -2.60 -15.88 9.65
CA ILE A 83 -3.37 -17.09 9.38
C ILE A 83 -3.33 -17.95 10.64
N GLY A 84 -4.50 -18.26 11.22
CA GLY A 84 -4.58 -19.02 12.48
C GLY A 84 -3.79 -18.39 13.63
N GLY A 85 -3.75 -17.06 13.68
CA GLY A 85 -2.99 -16.29 14.68
C GLY A 85 -1.49 -16.15 14.42
N ARG A 86 -0.93 -16.81 13.38
CA ARG A 86 0.48 -16.68 13.01
C ARG A 86 0.68 -15.66 11.90
N ARG A 87 1.79 -14.93 11.94
CA ARG A 87 2.12 -13.94 10.91
C ARG A 87 2.27 -14.62 9.54
N ALA A 88 1.56 -14.08 8.56
CA ALA A 88 1.66 -14.44 7.15
C ALA A 88 2.24 -13.26 6.35
N ASN A 89 2.11 -13.31 5.01
CA ASN A 89 2.66 -12.29 4.14
C ASN A 89 2.09 -10.89 4.41
N THR A 90 2.92 -9.88 4.18
CA THR A 90 2.52 -8.47 4.23
C THR A 90 2.34 -7.95 2.81
N ILE A 91 1.24 -7.24 2.55
CA ILE A 91 1.01 -6.54 1.29
C ILE A 91 1.16 -5.03 1.50
N ILE A 92 1.84 -4.37 0.58
CA ILE A 92 2.18 -2.95 0.64
C ILE A 92 1.73 -2.31 -0.67
N ALA A 93 0.94 -1.25 -0.59
CA ALA A 93 0.56 -0.45 -1.75
C ALA A 93 1.09 0.97 -1.59
N SER A 94 1.87 1.44 -2.56
CA SER A 94 2.33 2.84 -2.61
C SER A 94 1.15 3.81 -2.76
N PRO A 95 1.35 5.12 -2.56
CA PRO A 95 0.31 6.12 -2.79
C PRO A 95 -0.31 5.97 -4.18
N ARG A 96 -1.65 6.01 -4.25
CA ARG A 96 -2.41 5.92 -5.52
C ARG A 96 -2.19 4.62 -6.32
N GLN A 97 -1.72 3.55 -5.67
CA GLN A 97 -1.43 2.28 -6.31
C GLN A 97 -2.42 1.19 -5.89
N THR A 98 -2.80 0.32 -6.82
CA THR A 98 -3.41 -0.97 -6.50
C THR A 98 -2.32 -2.04 -6.47
N THR A 99 -2.31 -2.86 -5.42
CA THR A 99 -1.35 -3.96 -5.28
C THR A 99 -2.11 -5.23 -4.92
N GLU A 100 -1.77 -6.32 -5.58
CA GLU A 100 -2.34 -7.65 -5.38
C GLU A 100 -1.28 -8.62 -4.87
N LEU A 101 -1.70 -9.50 -3.99
CA LEU A 101 -0.91 -10.62 -3.51
C LEU A 101 -1.71 -11.90 -3.76
N LYS A 102 -1.33 -12.62 -4.83
CA LYS A 102 -1.94 -13.88 -5.25
C LYS A 102 -1.73 -15.02 -4.24
N GLN A 103 -0.79 -14.87 -3.31
CA GLN A 103 -0.50 -15.85 -2.27
C GLN A 103 -0.13 -15.15 -0.95
N ILE A 104 -1.12 -15.00 -0.06
CA ILE A 104 -0.89 -14.62 1.33
C ILE A 104 -0.36 -15.83 2.12
N GLY A 105 -0.93 -17.01 1.89
CA GLY A 105 -0.56 -18.27 2.53
C GLY A 105 -1.63 -19.34 2.34
N HIS A 106 -1.38 -20.56 2.83
CA HIS A 106 -2.32 -21.68 2.70
C HIS A 106 -3.49 -21.59 3.67
N MET A 107 -4.70 -21.94 3.19
CA MET A 107 -5.94 -21.98 3.97
C MET A 107 -5.97 -23.12 5.00
N SER A 108 -5.08 -24.11 4.89
CA SER A 108 -4.89 -25.14 5.91
C SER A 108 -4.39 -24.57 7.24
N GLY A 109 -3.74 -23.41 7.21
CA GLY A 109 -3.26 -22.72 8.42
C GLY A 109 -4.36 -22.09 9.27
N GLY A 110 -5.61 -22.05 8.81
CA GLY A 110 -6.75 -21.50 9.54
C GLY A 110 -7.33 -20.22 8.93
N SER A 111 -8.08 -19.47 9.75
CA SER A 111 -8.74 -18.23 9.33
C SER A 111 -7.72 -17.12 9.05
N LEU A 112 -8.04 -16.30 8.04
CA LEU A 112 -7.28 -15.11 7.68
C LEU A 112 -7.77 -13.92 8.49
N ASN A 113 -6.85 -13.26 9.19
CA ASN A 113 -7.06 -11.96 9.81
C ASN A 113 -5.98 -10.99 9.28
N TYR A 114 -6.18 -9.69 9.44
CA TYR A 114 -5.22 -8.69 9.00
C TYR A 114 -5.27 -7.40 9.82
N THR A 115 -4.20 -6.62 9.72
CA THR A 115 -4.14 -5.26 10.27
C THR A 115 -3.52 -4.33 9.24
N CYS A 116 -4.26 -3.30 8.85
CA CYS A 116 -3.85 -2.31 7.86
C CYS A 116 -3.52 -0.97 8.51
N ASN A 117 -2.37 -0.38 8.14
CA ASN A 117 -1.93 0.91 8.64
C ASN A 117 -1.40 1.80 7.52
N ASN A 118 -1.60 3.11 7.65
CA ASN A 118 -0.88 4.11 6.85
C ASN A 118 0.59 4.13 7.30
N TRP A 119 1.50 3.73 6.42
CA TRP A 119 2.89 3.43 6.75
C TRP A 119 3.87 4.53 6.36
N ALA A 120 3.70 5.10 5.17
CA ALA A 120 4.55 6.17 4.67
C ALA A 120 3.75 7.20 3.89
N ARG A 121 4.28 8.39 3.68
CA ARG A 121 3.69 9.44 2.83
C ARG A 121 4.82 10.30 2.30
N SER A 122 4.71 10.69 1.04
CA SER A 122 5.66 11.61 0.41
C SER A 122 5.76 12.92 1.17
N ALA A 123 6.95 13.54 1.10
CA ALA A 123 7.18 14.82 1.76
C ALA A 123 6.26 15.90 1.19
N TYR A 124 5.60 16.66 2.05
CA TYR A 124 4.70 17.75 1.66
C TYR A 124 4.93 18.98 2.53
N VAL A 125 4.67 20.16 1.96
CA VAL A 125 4.75 21.41 2.68
C VAL A 125 3.55 21.50 3.63
N TRP A 126 3.82 21.50 4.92
CA TRP A 126 2.79 21.61 5.96
C TRP A 126 2.48 23.06 6.29
N LYS A 127 3.52 23.89 6.42
CA LYS A 127 3.37 25.31 6.75
C LYS A 127 4.41 26.15 6.04
N LYS A 128 4.00 27.31 5.56
CA LYS A 128 4.86 28.29 4.89
C LYS A 128 5.03 29.53 5.77
N TYR A 129 6.25 30.06 5.85
CA TYR A 129 6.57 31.30 6.56
C TYR A 129 7.17 32.30 5.57
N PRO A 130 6.34 32.95 4.72
CA PRO A 130 6.82 33.80 3.64
C PRO A 130 7.64 34.99 4.15
N LYS A 131 7.22 35.66 5.23
CA LYS A 131 7.97 36.79 5.83
C LYS A 131 9.36 36.40 6.35
N ARG A 132 9.58 35.11 6.65
CA ARG A 132 10.86 34.59 7.16
C ARG A 132 11.57 33.69 6.15
N ASN A 133 11.04 33.58 4.94
CA ASN A 133 11.59 32.82 3.82
C ASN A 133 11.96 31.35 4.17
N TYR A 134 11.07 30.64 4.86
CA TYR A 134 11.24 29.20 5.07
C TYR A 134 9.91 28.44 5.09
N GLN A 135 9.98 27.11 4.97
CA GLN A 135 8.83 26.21 5.00
C GLN A 135 9.09 25.03 5.94
N ILE A 136 8.02 24.54 6.58
CA ILE A 136 8.03 23.27 7.32
C ILE A 136 7.48 22.19 6.40
N ILE A 137 8.25 21.12 6.25
CA ILE A 137 7.90 19.98 5.42
C ILE A 137 7.73 18.77 6.33
N LEU A 138 6.66 18.02 6.10
CA LEU A 138 6.36 16.79 6.81
C LEU A 138 6.43 15.60 5.87
N LYS A 139 6.84 14.46 6.40
CA LYS A 139 6.70 13.16 5.75
C LYS A 139 6.27 12.10 6.77
N MET A 140 5.75 10.99 6.30
CA MET A 140 5.54 9.81 7.14
C MET A 140 6.46 8.70 6.63
N SER A 141 7.15 8.02 7.52
CA SER A 141 8.01 6.90 7.20
C SER A 141 7.98 5.89 8.33
N SER A 142 7.76 4.62 8.00
CA SER A 142 7.69 3.54 8.98
C SER A 142 6.71 3.77 10.13
N GLY A 143 5.53 4.30 9.81
CA GLY A 143 4.48 4.63 10.77
C GLY A 143 4.78 5.81 11.69
N LYS A 144 5.94 6.47 11.53
CA LYS A 144 6.34 7.66 12.30
C LYS A 144 6.32 8.90 11.42
N GLN A 145 5.90 10.02 12.00
CA GLN A 145 5.92 11.30 11.33
C GLN A 145 7.28 11.98 11.55
N TYR A 146 7.83 12.55 10.48
CA TYR A 146 9.07 13.30 10.51
C TYR A 146 8.83 14.70 9.94
N MET A 147 9.66 15.63 10.38
CA MET A 147 9.64 17.00 9.91
C MET A 147 11.03 17.54 9.57
N THR A 148 11.06 18.54 8.71
CA THR A 148 12.26 19.31 8.39
C THR A 148 11.89 20.75 8.04
N ILE A 149 12.90 21.61 7.98
CA ILE A 149 12.80 22.99 7.53
C ILE A 149 13.47 23.11 6.16
N ARG A 150 12.77 23.72 5.19
CA ARG A 150 13.34 24.13 3.90
C ARG A 150 13.59 25.64 3.91
N ASN A 151 14.81 26.04 3.56
CA ASN A 151 15.12 27.44 3.29
C ASN A 151 14.56 27.83 1.91
N THR A 152 13.73 28.86 1.85
CA THR A 152 13.20 29.40 0.59
C THR A 152 13.69 30.81 0.30
N ALA A 153 14.67 31.31 1.05
CA ALA A 153 15.37 32.53 0.74
C ALA A 153 16.39 32.29 -0.38
N ASN A 154 16.72 33.35 -1.12
CA ASN A 154 17.78 33.32 -2.13
C ASN A 154 19.20 33.34 -1.51
N SER A 155 19.31 33.26 -0.18
CA SER A 155 20.58 33.29 0.55
C SER A 155 20.61 32.19 1.61
N ASN A 156 21.82 31.86 2.07
CA ASN A 156 22.02 30.86 3.12
C ASN A 156 21.44 31.36 4.45
N LYS A 157 20.74 30.47 5.16
CA LYS A 157 20.10 30.78 6.44
C LYS A 157 20.53 29.78 7.51
N ARG A 158 20.69 30.25 8.74
CA ARG A 158 20.84 29.36 9.90
C ARG A 158 19.45 29.04 10.42
N CYS A 159 19.06 27.78 10.28
CA CYS A 159 17.74 27.30 10.66
C CYS A 159 17.83 26.38 11.86
N TYR A 160 16.81 26.39 12.71
CA TYR A 160 16.69 25.46 13.84
C TYR A 160 15.25 25.05 14.07
N LEU A 161 15.10 23.88 14.70
CA LEU A 161 13.86 23.35 15.20
C LEU A 161 14.03 22.96 16.67
N LYS A 162 13.12 23.39 17.53
CA LYS A 162 13.12 23.12 18.98
C LYS A 162 11.81 22.48 19.42
N ASN A 163 11.88 21.62 20.42
CA ASN A 163 10.67 21.08 21.07
C ASN A 163 10.01 22.13 21.99
N SER A 164 8.91 21.75 22.65
CA SER A 164 8.18 22.60 23.61
C SER A 164 9.06 23.10 24.76
N ASN A 165 10.08 22.34 25.14
CA ASN A 165 11.02 22.67 26.22
C ASN A 165 12.20 23.53 25.72
N LYS A 166 12.11 24.10 24.51
CA LYS A 166 13.15 24.90 23.84
C LYS A 166 14.47 24.15 23.58
N GLN A 167 14.51 22.83 23.74
CA GLN A 167 15.68 22.03 23.37
C GLN A 167 15.80 21.93 21.86
N ILE A 168 17.00 22.10 21.33
CA ILE A 168 17.28 22.00 19.89
C ILE A 168 17.17 20.54 19.47
N LEU A 169 16.25 20.27 18.53
CA LEU A 169 16.10 18.96 17.89
C LEU A 169 17.01 18.86 16.67
N VAL A 170 17.14 19.95 15.91
CA VAL A 170 18.07 20.06 14.77
C VAL A 170 18.39 21.52 14.52
N GLU A 171 19.64 21.80 14.15
CA GLU A 171 20.10 23.12 13.76
C GLU A 171 21.16 22.97 12.66
N GLY A 172 21.23 23.94 11.74
CA GLY A 172 22.29 23.98 10.74
C GLY A 172 22.19 25.19 9.81
N ARG A 173 23.25 25.42 9.03
CA ARG A 173 23.21 26.32 7.87
C ARG A 173 22.58 25.58 6.68
N VAL A 174 21.60 26.22 6.05
CA VAL A 174 20.83 25.66 4.94
C VAL A 174 20.93 26.59 3.76
N ASN A 175 21.41 26.08 2.62
CA ASN A 175 21.50 26.87 1.40
C ASN A 175 20.10 27.11 0.80
N SER A 176 20.00 28.04 -0.14
CA SER A 176 18.75 28.31 -0.88
C SER A 176 18.15 27.01 -1.45
N GLY A 177 16.87 26.78 -1.21
CA GLY A 177 16.12 25.60 -1.68
C GLY A 177 16.41 24.29 -0.92
N GLN A 178 17.45 24.24 -0.09
CA GLN A 178 17.84 23.04 0.64
C GLN A 178 17.04 22.85 1.94
N MET A 179 17.17 21.66 2.53
CA MET A 179 16.44 21.24 3.73
C MET A 179 17.41 20.87 4.85
N LEU A 180 17.00 21.09 6.10
CA LEU A 180 17.65 20.50 7.26
C LEU A 180 17.50 18.97 7.26
N GLN A 181 18.29 18.32 8.11
CA GLN A 181 18.07 16.92 8.43
C GLN A 181 16.65 16.69 8.98
N TRP A 182 16.06 15.56 8.57
CA TRP A 182 14.76 15.13 9.08
C TRP A 182 14.86 14.71 10.54
N VAL A 183 13.93 15.17 11.36
CA VAL A 183 13.78 14.75 12.76
C VAL A 183 12.38 14.18 12.99
N PRO A 184 12.19 13.27 13.96
CA PRO A 184 10.87 12.87 14.39
C PRO A 184 10.05 14.10 14.79
N THR A 185 8.78 14.16 14.36
CA THR A 185 7.90 15.26 14.73
C THR A 185 7.66 15.21 16.24
N PRO A 186 7.87 16.31 16.99
CA PRO A 186 7.58 16.34 18.43
C PRO A 186 6.09 16.19 18.69
N ASN A 187 5.74 15.51 19.80
CA ASN A 187 4.35 15.18 20.15
C ASN A 187 3.49 16.42 20.50
N ASN A 188 4.13 17.54 20.85
CA ASN A 188 3.50 18.77 21.31
C ASN A 188 3.86 19.97 20.40
N ASN A 189 3.69 21.18 20.92
CA ASN A 189 4.17 22.40 20.27
C ASN A 189 5.69 22.36 20.00
N PHE A 190 6.09 23.06 18.95
CA PHE A 190 7.49 23.20 18.55
C PHE A 190 7.77 24.65 18.13
N TYR A 191 9.04 25.02 18.14
CA TYR A 191 9.50 26.32 17.68
C TYR A 191 10.44 26.13 16.49
N SER A 192 10.27 26.97 15.46
CA SER A 192 11.13 26.97 14.28
C SER A 192 11.51 28.38 13.89
N ASN A 193 12.73 28.54 13.36
CA ASN A 193 13.14 29.79 12.75
C ASN A 193 14.28 29.56 11.74
N CYS A 194 14.42 30.49 10.82
CA CYS A 194 15.57 30.64 9.94
C CYS A 194 16.00 32.11 9.97
N VAL A 195 17.27 32.37 10.30
CA VAL A 195 17.86 33.72 10.38
C VAL A 195 19.00 33.86 9.39
#